data_AF-A0A955CQX7-F1
#
_entry.id   AF-A0A955CQX7-F1
#
_cell.length_a   1.000
_cell.length_b   1.000
_cell.length_c   1.000
_cell.angle_alpha   90.00
_cell.angle_beta   90.00
_cell.angle_gamma   90.00
#
_symmetry.space_group_name_H-M   'P 1'
#
loop_
_entity.id
_entity.type
_entity.pdbx_description
1 polymer ?
#
loop_
_entity_poly.entity_id
_entity_poly.type
_entity_poly.pdbx_seq_one_letter_code
_entity_poly.pdbx_strand_id
1 'polypeptide(L)'
;MIENAQDTGSRIGTDRSCTSCGFNLIHQPVVREPSYSLLVATCPECGTVAPLISYPLMSRWVERWKLVLAVVWIATLLGMFLLQCHLIYTHVRDQTGYIALPLASEIGEAYYAWAIENESFNTNQQWTIDQKRYEYLVVDREWLDSEGKQIIVSKDLNSLTFRPYLYIRMIPVFAISFVAGVLWSAIALGANRRRLLVVAFAVMCLALAFIIAHKRSAGQMYYNATWVAGFEILTQYAIVVYTLAFICMAIGIWSGHPIARWIVRTTLPPNLLPPLSILWTRDGLTPPRG
;
A
#
# COMPACT_ATOMS: atom_id res chain seq x y z
N MET A 1 8.63 -9.37 55.23
CA MET A 1 7.72 -10.12 56.13
C MET A 1 6.46 -9.30 56.28
N ILE A 2 5.33 -9.83 55.80
CA ILE A 2 4.00 -9.21 56.00
C ILE A 2 3.31 -10.10 57.04
N GLU A 3 3.60 -9.88 58.32
CA GLU A 3 3.18 -10.79 59.39
C GLU A 3 1.68 -10.68 59.73
N ASN A 4 0.98 -9.68 59.19
CA ASN A 4 -0.44 -9.42 59.47
C ASN A 4 -1.30 -9.27 58.19
N ALA A 5 -0.94 -9.98 57.15
CA ALA A 5 -1.65 -9.93 55.88
C ALA A 5 -2.97 -10.71 55.97
N GLN A 6 -4.11 -10.05 55.79
CA GLN A 6 -5.41 -10.72 55.81
C GLN A 6 -5.71 -11.34 54.45
N ASP A 7 -5.88 -12.66 54.41
CA ASP A 7 -6.36 -13.37 53.23
C ASP A 7 -7.80 -12.95 52.93
N THR A 8 -8.05 -12.54 51.70
CA THR A 8 -9.39 -12.14 51.25
C THR A 8 -10.24 -13.31 50.78
N GLY A 9 -9.67 -14.51 50.65
CA GLY A 9 -10.31 -15.68 50.06
C GLY A 9 -10.52 -15.57 48.54
N SER A 10 -10.12 -14.46 47.93
CA SER A 10 -10.19 -14.25 46.48
C SER A 10 -8.88 -14.63 45.79
N ARG A 11 -8.97 -15.08 44.55
CA ARG A 11 -7.84 -15.45 43.70
C ARG A 11 -7.87 -14.68 42.40
N ILE A 12 -6.71 -14.49 41.79
CA ILE A 12 -6.61 -13.86 40.47
C ILE A 12 -7.22 -14.78 39.41
N GLY A 13 -8.31 -14.34 38.77
CA GLY A 13 -9.03 -15.11 37.75
C GLY A 13 -8.59 -14.85 36.31
N THR A 14 -7.74 -13.86 36.07
CA THR A 14 -7.28 -13.45 34.72
C THR A 14 -5.76 -13.46 34.61
N ASP A 15 -5.23 -13.59 33.40
CA ASP A 15 -3.79 -13.53 33.16
C ASP A 15 -3.22 -12.19 33.63
N ARG A 16 -2.25 -12.25 34.54
CA ARG A 16 -1.57 -11.08 35.08
C ARG A 16 -0.11 -11.40 35.34
N SER A 17 0.80 -10.82 34.57
CA SER A 17 2.23 -11.04 34.75
C SER A 17 2.82 -10.23 35.92
N CYS A 18 3.76 -10.83 36.64
CA CYS A 18 4.59 -10.15 37.63
C CYS A 18 5.44 -9.06 36.95
N THR A 19 5.50 -7.88 37.55
CA THR A 19 6.27 -6.74 37.01
C THR A 19 7.78 -6.93 37.07
N SER A 20 8.29 -7.81 37.92
CA SER A 20 9.73 -8.06 38.05
C SER A 20 10.23 -9.21 37.17
N CYS A 21 9.55 -10.37 37.19
CA CYS A 21 10.03 -11.58 36.51
C CYS A 21 9.14 -12.06 35.36
N GLY A 22 7.98 -11.44 35.12
CA GLY A 22 7.05 -11.82 34.06
C GLY A 22 6.18 -13.05 34.36
N PHE A 23 6.38 -13.75 35.48
CA PHE A 23 5.57 -14.93 35.84
C PHE A 23 4.07 -14.62 35.93
N ASN A 24 3.22 -15.50 35.42
CA ASN A 24 1.77 -15.32 35.42
C ASN A 24 1.18 -15.60 36.81
N LEU A 25 0.55 -14.60 37.42
CA LEU A 25 -0.03 -14.63 38.75
C LEU A 25 -1.46 -15.20 38.78
N ILE A 26 -1.91 -15.87 37.73
CA ILE A 26 -3.20 -16.56 37.72
C ILE A 26 -3.30 -17.53 38.91
N HIS A 27 -4.47 -17.58 39.55
CA HIS A 27 -4.77 -18.36 40.76
C HIS A 27 -3.99 -18.00 42.04
N GLN A 28 -3.11 -16.99 42.01
CA GLN A 28 -2.43 -16.53 43.22
C GLN A 28 -3.42 -15.92 44.21
N PRO A 29 -3.21 -16.14 45.53
CA PRO A 29 -4.08 -15.59 46.56
C PRO A 29 -3.96 -14.07 46.61
N VAL A 30 -5.10 -13.43 46.77
CA VAL A 30 -5.19 -11.98 46.96
C VAL A 30 -5.20 -11.69 48.45
N VAL A 31 -4.24 -10.89 48.88
CA VAL A 31 -4.05 -10.53 50.29
C VAL A 31 -4.25 -9.03 50.44
N ARG A 32 -4.92 -8.59 51.51
CA ARG A 32 -5.03 -7.17 51.84
C ARG A 32 -3.87 -6.77 52.73
N GLU A 33 -3.05 -5.84 52.25
CA GLU A 33 -1.96 -5.26 53.02
C GLU A 33 -2.53 -4.31 54.09
N PRO A 34 -2.16 -4.48 55.38
CA PRO A 34 -2.85 -3.80 56.49
C PRO A 34 -2.59 -2.30 56.57
N SER A 35 -1.40 -1.82 56.17
CA SER A 35 -1.01 -0.41 56.36
C SER A 35 -1.75 0.53 55.39
N TYR A 36 -1.90 0.10 54.14
CA TYR A 36 -2.47 0.87 53.04
C TYR A 36 -3.82 0.33 52.58
N SER A 37 -4.29 -0.79 53.13
CA SER A 37 -5.52 -1.47 52.71
C SER A 37 -5.56 -1.82 51.21
N LEU A 38 -4.37 -1.98 50.60
CA LEU A 38 -4.25 -2.33 49.19
C LEU A 38 -4.36 -3.84 49.03
N LEU A 39 -5.10 -4.27 48.02
CA LEU A 39 -5.07 -5.66 47.58
C LEU A 39 -3.73 -5.90 46.88
N VAL A 40 -3.00 -6.94 47.27
CA VAL A 40 -1.70 -7.34 46.71
C VAL A 40 -1.69 -8.84 46.44
N ALA A 41 -0.87 -9.27 45.48
CA ALA A 41 -0.54 -10.68 45.26
C ALA A 41 0.99 -10.84 45.22
N THR A 42 1.52 -11.86 45.86
CA THR A 42 2.97 -12.13 45.89
C THR A 42 3.33 -13.09 44.77
N CYS A 43 4.36 -12.76 44.00
CA CYS A 43 4.87 -13.67 42.97
C CYS A 43 5.55 -14.89 43.62
N PRO A 44 5.18 -16.13 43.26
CA PRO A 44 5.81 -17.32 43.82
C PRO A 44 7.26 -17.51 43.36
N GLU A 45 7.59 -17.04 42.15
CA GLU A 45 8.95 -17.17 41.59
C GLU A 45 9.95 -16.20 42.23
N CYS A 46 9.65 -14.89 42.20
CA CYS A 46 10.61 -13.86 42.61
C CYS A 46 10.27 -13.18 43.94
N GLY A 47 9.17 -13.55 44.60
CA GLY A 47 8.72 -12.92 45.86
C GLY A 47 8.25 -11.47 45.72
N THR A 48 8.24 -10.89 44.51
CA THR A 48 7.81 -9.50 44.29
C THR A 48 6.33 -9.34 44.62
N VAL A 49 6.00 -8.33 45.42
CA VAL A 49 4.63 -7.97 45.77
C VAL A 49 4.03 -7.13 44.64
N ALA A 50 3.01 -7.66 43.97
CA ALA A 50 2.30 -6.99 42.89
C ALA A 50 0.98 -6.39 43.41
N PRO A 51 0.80 -5.06 43.42
CA PRO A 51 -0.45 -4.44 43.86
C PRO A 51 -1.58 -4.72 42.86
N LEU A 52 -2.71 -5.23 43.34
CA LEU A 52 -3.88 -5.56 42.52
C LEU A 52 -4.66 -4.35 42.06
N ILE A 53 -4.57 -3.24 42.81
CA ILE A 53 -5.01 -1.92 42.35
C ILE A 53 -4.04 -1.52 41.24
N SER A 54 -4.42 -1.85 40.00
CA SER A 54 -3.85 -1.23 38.82
C SER A 54 -3.96 0.27 39.05
N TYR A 55 -2.82 0.98 39.03
CA TYR A 55 -2.78 2.43 39.01
C TYR A 55 -3.96 2.96 38.18
N PRO A 56 -4.93 3.68 38.78
CA PRO A 56 -5.98 4.28 38.00
C PRO A 56 -5.31 5.31 37.11
N LEU A 57 -5.60 5.19 35.82
CA LEU A 57 -5.38 6.21 34.81
C LEU A 57 -3.89 6.42 34.50
N MET A 58 -3.44 5.74 33.44
CA MET A 58 -2.56 6.39 32.46
C MET A 58 -2.90 7.87 32.44
N SER A 59 -1.98 8.72 32.92
CA SER A 59 -2.27 10.11 33.26
C SER A 59 -2.96 10.80 32.07
N ARG A 60 -3.67 11.92 32.29
CA ARG A 60 -4.29 12.69 31.18
C ARG A 60 -3.33 12.93 30.00
N TRP A 61 -2.03 12.97 30.26
CA TRP A 61 -0.97 13.00 29.24
C TRP A 61 -0.91 11.75 28.37
N VAL A 62 -1.03 10.56 28.94
CA VAL A 62 -1.02 9.31 28.17
C VAL A 62 -2.29 9.17 27.33
N GLU A 63 -3.45 9.61 27.80
CA GLU A 63 -4.66 9.68 26.95
C GLU A 63 -4.45 10.62 25.75
N ARG A 64 -3.83 11.78 25.96
CA ARG A 64 -3.45 12.70 24.88
C ARG A 64 -2.47 12.04 23.90
N TRP A 65 -1.44 11.37 24.40
CA TRP A 65 -0.47 10.67 23.56
C TRP A 65 -1.10 9.52 22.77
N LYS A 66 -2.05 8.77 23.35
CA LYS A 66 -2.83 7.76 22.62
C LYS A 66 -3.59 8.37 21.45
N LEU A 67 -4.25 9.51 21.67
CA LEU A 67 -4.95 10.22 20.60
C LEU A 67 -3.97 10.69 19.52
N VAL A 68 -2.85 11.32 19.89
CA VAL A 68 -1.83 11.78 18.95
C VAL A 68 -1.27 10.61 18.14
N LEU A 69 -0.90 9.50 18.80
CA LEU A 69 -0.41 8.29 18.12
C LEU A 69 -1.47 7.68 17.20
N ALA A 70 -2.74 7.67 17.60
CA ALA A 70 -3.83 7.20 16.75
C ALA A 70 -4.02 8.09 15.50
N VAL A 71 -3.94 9.42 15.65
CA VAL A 71 -4.01 10.36 14.51
C VAL A 71 -2.81 10.19 13.59
N VAL A 72 -1.60 10.12 14.13
CA VAL A 72 -0.37 9.89 13.35
C VAL A 72 -0.44 8.56 12.62
N TRP A 73 -0.95 7.52 13.27
CA TRP A 73 -1.15 6.21 12.66
C TRP A 73 -2.13 6.28 11.50
N ILE A 74 -3.32 6.86 11.69
CA ILE A 74 -4.33 7.02 10.62
C ILE A 74 -3.76 7.85 9.46
N ALA A 75 -3.07 8.95 9.76
CA ALA A 75 -2.42 9.79 8.74
C ALA A 75 -1.35 9.00 7.97
N THR A 76 -0.59 8.14 8.64
CA THR A 76 0.39 7.25 8.00
C THR A 76 -0.29 6.24 7.08
N LEU A 77 -1.39 5.61 7.52
CA LEU A 77 -2.16 4.68 6.69
C LEU A 77 -2.72 5.37 5.44
N LEU A 78 -3.30 6.56 5.61
CA LEU A 78 -3.82 7.35 4.51
C LEU A 78 -2.71 7.79 3.56
N GLY A 79 -1.57 8.23 4.10
CA GLY A 79 -0.40 8.61 3.32
C GLY A 79 0.14 7.43 2.49
N MET A 80 0.29 6.25 3.09
CA MET A 80 0.68 5.02 2.38
C MET A 80 -0.33 4.64 1.29
N PHE A 81 -1.62 4.77 1.57
CA PHE A 81 -2.69 4.51 0.61
C PHE A 81 -2.59 5.45 -0.61
N LEU A 82 -2.49 6.75 -0.38
CA LEU A 82 -2.38 7.75 -1.44
C LEU A 82 -1.06 7.62 -2.22
N LEU A 83 0.05 7.37 -1.53
CA LEU A 83 1.34 7.12 -2.15
C LEU A 83 1.29 5.92 -3.10
N GLN A 84 0.69 4.80 -2.66
CA GLN A 84 0.55 3.62 -3.50
C GLN A 84 -0.30 3.91 -4.75
N CYS A 85 -1.44 4.62 -4.58
CA CYS A 85 -2.27 5.04 -5.71
C CYS A 85 -1.49 5.89 -6.70
N HIS A 86 -0.72 6.86 -6.19
CA HIS A 86 0.09 7.76 -7.00
C HIS A 86 1.17 7.01 -7.78
N LEU A 87 1.93 6.13 -7.13
CA LEU A 87 2.98 5.34 -7.77
C LEU A 87 2.45 4.45 -8.90
N ILE A 88 1.29 3.83 -8.70
CA ILE A 88 0.64 3.02 -9.73
C ILE A 88 0.16 3.89 -10.90
N TYR A 89 -0.48 5.03 -10.62
CA TYR A 89 -0.94 5.98 -11.63
C TYR A 89 0.23 6.53 -12.47
N THR A 90 1.30 7.02 -11.83
CA THR A 90 2.46 7.58 -12.55
C THR A 90 3.15 6.53 -13.37
N HIS A 91 3.28 5.31 -12.85
CA HIS A 91 3.86 4.20 -13.61
C HIS A 91 3.07 3.92 -14.89
N VAL A 92 1.74 3.81 -14.81
CA VAL A 92 0.90 3.59 -15.99
C VAL A 92 1.05 4.73 -16.99
N ARG A 93 0.94 5.98 -16.53
CA ARG A 93 1.07 7.17 -17.38
C ARG A 93 2.42 7.20 -18.11
N ASP A 94 3.52 7.02 -17.37
CA ASP A 94 4.86 7.16 -17.92
C ASP A 94 5.18 6.01 -18.88
N GLN A 95 4.78 4.77 -18.55
CA GLN A 95 4.98 3.63 -19.46
C GLN A 95 4.12 3.73 -20.72
N THR A 96 2.89 4.23 -20.63
CA THR A 96 2.07 4.46 -21.83
C THR A 96 2.76 5.40 -22.81
N GLY A 97 3.43 6.46 -22.34
CA GLY A 97 4.22 7.34 -23.21
C GLY A 97 5.31 6.59 -23.97
N TYR A 98 6.07 5.73 -23.27
CA TYR A 98 7.12 4.93 -23.92
C TYR A 98 6.58 3.87 -24.89
N ILE A 99 5.43 3.25 -24.58
CA ILE A 99 4.79 2.25 -25.44
C ILE A 99 4.21 2.92 -26.69
N ALA A 100 3.73 4.15 -26.56
CA ALA A 100 3.13 4.91 -27.64
C ALA A 100 4.13 5.44 -28.67
N LEU A 101 5.43 5.55 -28.35
CA LEU A 101 6.44 6.16 -29.22
C LEU A 101 6.45 5.62 -30.68
N PRO A 102 6.39 4.31 -30.95
CA PRO A 102 6.39 3.81 -32.32
C PRO A 102 5.15 4.25 -33.10
N LEU A 103 3.98 4.16 -32.48
CA LEU A 103 2.72 4.61 -33.09
C LEU A 103 2.70 6.14 -33.26
N ALA A 104 3.26 6.86 -32.29
CA ALA A 104 3.38 8.31 -32.34
C ALA A 104 4.29 8.78 -33.49
N SER A 105 5.40 8.09 -33.73
CA SER A 105 6.29 8.38 -34.88
C SER A 105 5.54 8.20 -36.19
N GLU A 106 4.81 7.10 -36.35
CA GLU A 106 4.04 6.83 -37.57
C GLU A 106 2.91 7.84 -37.80
N ILE A 107 2.17 8.21 -36.74
CA ILE A 107 1.15 9.27 -36.81
C ILE A 107 1.79 10.60 -37.20
N GLY A 108 2.94 10.95 -36.58
CA GLY A 108 3.64 12.19 -36.85
C GLY A 108 4.20 12.26 -38.27
N GLU A 109 4.75 11.17 -38.80
CA GLU A 109 5.24 11.07 -40.18
C GLU A 109 4.11 11.21 -41.20
N ALA A 110 2.97 10.57 -40.95
CA ALA A 110 1.79 10.68 -41.82
C ALA A 110 1.19 12.09 -41.80
N TYR A 111 1.07 12.71 -40.62
CA TYR A 111 0.61 14.08 -40.50
C TYR A 111 1.58 15.05 -41.16
N TYR A 112 2.90 14.83 -41.02
CA TYR A 112 3.92 15.63 -41.69
C TYR A 112 3.79 15.58 -43.21
N ALA A 113 3.60 14.39 -43.80
CA ALA A 113 3.38 14.24 -45.24
C ALA A 113 2.14 15.01 -45.72
N TRP A 114 1.02 14.86 -45.02
CA TRP A 114 -0.21 15.60 -45.29
C TRP A 114 -0.01 17.11 -45.17
N ALA A 115 0.66 17.58 -44.12
CA ALA A 115 0.86 19.01 -43.88
C ALA A 115 1.74 19.67 -44.95
N ILE A 116 2.67 18.93 -45.58
CA ILE A 116 3.43 19.41 -46.73
C ILE A 116 2.49 19.61 -47.93
N GLU A 117 1.64 18.63 -48.23
CA GLU A 117 0.73 18.66 -49.37
C GLU A 117 -0.33 19.76 -49.23
N ASN A 118 -0.74 20.07 -48.00
CA ASN A 118 -1.79 21.03 -47.69
C ASN A 118 -1.28 22.43 -47.27
N GLU A 119 0.05 22.66 -47.31
CA GLU A 119 0.68 23.93 -46.90
C GLU A 119 0.25 24.42 -45.49
N SER A 120 -0.06 23.50 -44.57
CA SER A 120 -0.67 23.82 -43.27
C SER A 120 0.33 24.07 -42.13
N PHE A 121 1.63 24.20 -42.44
CA PHE A 121 2.66 24.31 -41.41
C PHE A 121 2.65 25.64 -40.66
N ASN A 122 2.55 25.53 -39.34
CA ASN A 122 2.86 26.62 -38.43
C ASN A 122 4.39 26.67 -38.20
N THR A 123 4.99 27.85 -38.28
CA THR A 123 6.42 28.10 -38.00
C THR A 123 6.89 27.53 -36.66
N ASN A 124 5.99 27.39 -35.69
CA ASN A 124 6.30 26.81 -34.37
C ASN A 124 6.61 25.31 -34.41
N GLN A 125 6.31 24.60 -35.50
CA GLN A 125 6.58 23.17 -35.66
C GLN A 125 7.90 22.87 -36.40
N GLN A 126 8.52 23.89 -37.02
CA GLN A 126 9.73 23.72 -37.83
C GLN A 126 10.87 23.05 -37.06
N TRP A 127 11.07 23.43 -35.80
CA TRP A 127 12.10 22.83 -34.96
C TRP A 127 11.94 21.31 -34.79
N THR A 128 10.71 20.83 -34.59
CA THR A 128 10.42 19.39 -34.42
C THR A 128 10.73 18.61 -35.68
N ILE A 129 10.43 19.20 -36.84
CA ILE A 129 10.70 18.66 -38.17
C ILE A 129 12.21 18.61 -38.43
N ASP A 130 12.93 19.71 -38.15
CA ASP A 130 14.38 19.80 -38.32
C ASP A 130 15.11 18.74 -37.47
N GLN A 131 14.58 18.43 -36.29
CA GLN A 131 15.10 17.39 -35.40
C GLN A 131 14.60 15.98 -35.74
N LYS A 132 13.75 15.81 -36.76
CA LYS A 132 13.09 14.54 -37.13
C LYS A 132 12.41 13.84 -35.96
N ARG A 133 11.81 14.61 -35.04
CA ARG A 133 11.13 14.09 -33.85
C ARG A 133 9.61 14.10 -34.04
N TYR A 134 9.16 13.34 -35.04
CA TYR A 134 7.75 13.32 -35.45
C TYR A 134 6.79 12.89 -34.33
N GLU A 135 7.26 12.13 -33.34
CA GLU A 135 6.48 11.71 -32.18
C GLU A 135 5.96 12.88 -31.32
N TYR A 136 6.62 14.04 -31.38
CA TYR A 136 6.20 15.25 -30.66
C TYR A 136 5.50 16.28 -31.54
N LEU A 137 5.23 15.96 -32.81
CA LEU A 137 4.53 16.85 -33.72
C LEU A 137 3.10 17.09 -33.22
N VAL A 138 2.66 18.35 -33.22
CA VAL A 138 1.29 18.72 -32.86
C VAL A 138 0.41 18.48 -34.08
N VAL A 139 -0.57 17.61 -33.92
CA VAL A 139 -1.45 17.12 -34.99
C VAL A 139 -2.76 17.90 -34.95
N ASP A 140 -3.23 18.32 -36.12
CA ASP A 140 -4.54 18.97 -36.23
C ASP A 140 -5.67 17.99 -35.94
N ARG A 141 -6.65 18.46 -35.18
CA ARG A 141 -7.81 17.63 -34.80
C ARG A 141 -8.63 17.21 -36.02
N GLU A 142 -8.78 18.09 -37.00
CA GLU A 142 -9.52 17.80 -38.23
C GLU A 142 -8.88 16.67 -39.02
N TRP A 143 -7.56 16.71 -39.21
CA TRP A 143 -6.81 15.63 -39.86
C TRP A 143 -6.87 14.32 -39.06
N LEU A 144 -6.75 14.40 -37.73
CA LEU A 144 -6.84 13.22 -36.88
C LEU A 144 -8.22 12.54 -37.00
N ASP A 145 -9.29 13.34 -37.06
CA ASP A 145 -10.66 12.86 -37.17
C ASP A 145 -10.98 12.27 -38.56
N SER A 146 -10.32 12.73 -39.64
CA SER A 146 -10.52 12.25 -41.02
C SER A 146 -9.61 11.08 -41.41
N GLU A 147 -8.29 11.26 -41.32
CA GLU A 147 -7.27 10.34 -41.84
C GLU A 147 -6.54 9.60 -40.71
N GLY A 148 -6.17 10.30 -39.63
CA GLY A 148 -5.33 9.76 -38.57
C GLY A 148 -5.95 8.56 -37.83
N LYS A 149 -7.29 8.50 -37.71
CA LYS A 149 -8.00 7.34 -37.15
C LYS A 149 -7.75 6.04 -37.91
N GLN A 150 -7.60 6.10 -39.24
CA GLN A 150 -7.36 4.88 -40.02
C GLN A 150 -6.01 4.26 -39.69
N ILE A 151 -4.99 5.09 -39.45
CA ILE A 151 -3.66 4.66 -39.02
C ILE A 151 -3.75 3.93 -37.68
N ILE A 152 -4.45 4.53 -36.71
CA ILE A 152 -4.65 3.95 -35.38
C ILE A 152 -5.37 2.60 -35.46
N VAL A 153 -6.48 2.53 -36.22
CA VAL A 153 -7.30 1.31 -36.35
C VAL A 153 -6.57 0.21 -37.12
N SER A 154 -5.72 0.57 -38.10
CA SER A 154 -4.95 -0.39 -38.88
C SER A 154 -3.86 -1.10 -38.08
N LYS A 155 -3.45 -0.52 -36.94
CA LYS A 155 -2.36 -1.04 -36.12
C LYS A 155 -2.89 -1.99 -35.05
N ASP A 156 -2.31 -3.18 -34.99
CA ASP A 156 -2.57 -4.11 -33.89
C ASP A 156 -1.95 -3.56 -32.59
N LEU A 157 -2.78 -2.87 -31.79
CA LEU A 157 -2.39 -2.31 -30.51
C LEU A 157 -1.87 -3.38 -29.52
N ASN A 158 -2.27 -4.65 -29.69
CA ASN A 158 -1.77 -5.74 -28.87
C ASN A 158 -0.27 -5.97 -29.12
N SER A 159 0.16 -5.95 -30.38
CA SER A 159 1.57 -6.12 -30.74
C SER A 159 2.49 -5.05 -30.13
N LEU A 160 1.98 -3.84 -29.91
CA LEU A 160 2.68 -2.75 -29.22
C LEU A 160 2.72 -2.97 -27.71
N THR A 161 1.64 -3.51 -27.14
CA THR A 161 1.47 -3.69 -25.69
C THR A 161 2.24 -4.91 -25.14
N PHE A 162 2.45 -5.96 -25.94
CA PHE A 162 3.03 -7.24 -25.50
C PHE A 162 4.49 -7.44 -25.90
N ARG A 163 5.29 -6.37 -25.95
CA ARG A 163 6.72 -6.49 -26.25
C ARG A 163 7.51 -7.02 -25.02
N PRO A 164 8.46 -7.96 -25.18
CA PRO A 164 9.16 -8.59 -24.05
C PRO A 164 9.83 -7.61 -23.07
N TYR A 165 10.38 -6.51 -23.57
CA TYR A 165 11.04 -5.50 -22.73
C TYR A 165 10.06 -4.75 -21.80
N LEU A 166 8.77 -4.72 -22.12
CA LEU A 166 7.75 -4.08 -21.27
C LEU A 166 7.53 -4.88 -19.99
N TYR A 167 7.64 -6.21 -20.01
CA TYR A 167 7.55 -7.02 -18.80
C TYR A 167 8.65 -6.68 -17.79
N ILE A 168 9.88 -6.44 -18.28
CA ILE A 168 11.00 -6.02 -17.41
C ILE A 168 10.68 -4.68 -16.75
N ARG A 169 10.06 -3.75 -17.50
CA ARG A 169 9.65 -2.45 -16.97
C ARG A 169 8.49 -2.53 -15.98
N MET A 170 7.69 -3.59 -16.00
CA MET A 170 6.61 -3.81 -15.02
C MET A 170 7.10 -4.40 -13.68
N ILE A 171 8.30 -4.98 -13.63
CA ILE A 171 8.84 -5.60 -12.40
C ILE A 171 8.80 -4.65 -11.19
N PRO A 172 9.20 -3.35 -11.29
CA PRO A 172 9.17 -2.45 -10.16
C PRO A 172 7.76 -2.22 -9.60
N VAL A 173 6.73 -2.04 -10.46
CA VAL A 173 5.37 -1.81 -9.97
C VAL A 173 4.80 -3.06 -9.29
N PHE A 174 5.15 -4.25 -9.77
CA PHE A 174 4.75 -5.52 -9.15
C PHE A 174 5.46 -5.75 -7.82
N ALA A 175 6.76 -5.47 -7.76
CA ALA A 175 7.54 -5.55 -6.52
C ALA A 175 7.00 -4.58 -5.46
N ILE A 176 6.75 -3.33 -5.83
CA ILE A 176 6.18 -2.31 -4.93
C ILE A 176 4.78 -2.74 -4.46
N SER A 177 3.92 -3.24 -5.37
CA SER A 177 2.58 -3.70 -5.02
C SER A 177 2.60 -4.91 -4.08
N PHE A 178 3.50 -5.85 -4.30
CA PHE A 178 3.71 -7.00 -3.40
C PHE A 178 4.18 -6.54 -2.01
N VAL A 179 5.21 -5.69 -1.93
CA VAL A 179 5.73 -5.15 -0.66
C VAL A 179 4.65 -4.36 0.07
N ALA A 180 3.88 -3.53 -0.64
CA ALA A 180 2.75 -2.82 -0.06
C ALA A 180 1.72 -3.80 0.51
N GLY A 181 1.40 -4.89 -0.20
CA GLY A 181 0.51 -5.94 0.30
C GLY A 181 1.01 -6.59 1.61
N VAL A 182 2.32 -6.89 1.68
CA VAL A 182 2.97 -7.41 2.90
C VAL A 182 2.84 -6.41 4.05
N LEU A 183 3.13 -5.13 3.79
CA LEU A 183 3.03 -4.06 4.78
C LEU A 183 1.59 -3.90 5.29
N TRP A 184 0.60 -3.85 4.40
CA TRP A 184 -0.82 -3.76 4.78
C TRP A 184 -1.26 -4.94 5.66
N SER A 185 -0.76 -6.14 5.37
CA SER A 185 -1.01 -7.34 6.18
C SER A 185 -0.41 -7.23 7.59
N ALA A 186 0.83 -6.75 7.68
CA ALA A 186 1.55 -6.59 8.94
C ALA A 186 1.03 -5.43 9.81
N ILE A 187 0.63 -4.33 9.18
CA ILE A 187 0.12 -3.12 9.83
C ILE A 187 -1.32 -3.36 10.36
N ALA A 188 -2.14 -4.09 9.61
CA ALA A 188 -3.53 -4.33 9.94
C ALA A 188 -3.76 -5.68 10.66
N LEU A 189 -3.01 -5.92 11.75
CA LEU A 189 -3.06 -7.14 12.57
C LEU A 189 -4.46 -7.54 13.04
N GLY A 190 -5.43 -6.61 13.05
CA GLY A 190 -6.83 -6.88 13.39
C GLY A 190 -7.79 -7.08 12.20
N ALA A 191 -7.45 -6.68 10.97
CA ALA A 191 -8.38 -6.72 9.82
C ALA A 191 -8.31 -8.01 8.98
N ASN A 192 -9.40 -8.79 8.89
CA ASN A 192 -9.40 -10.07 8.15
C ASN A 192 -8.85 -9.90 6.72
N ARG A 193 -8.17 -10.92 6.17
CA ARG A 193 -7.54 -10.84 4.82
C ARG A 193 -8.51 -10.35 3.74
N ARG A 194 -9.79 -10.74 3.82
CA ARG A 194 -10.86 -10.26 2.92
C ARG A 194 -11.06 -8.75 2.98
N ARG A 195 -11.01 -8.13 4.17
CA ARG A 195 -11.12 -6.66 4.33
C ARG A 195 -9.90 -5.95 3.74
N LEU A 196 -8.72 -6.56 3.81
CA LEU A 196 -7.50 -6.01 3.19
C LEU A 196 -7.55 -6.07 1.66
N LEU A 197 -8.20 -7.07 1.07
CA LEU A 197 -8.46 -7.08 -0.38
C LEU A 197 -9.37 -5.93 -0.81
N VAL A 198 -10.29 -5.47 0.05
CA VAL A 198 -11.09 -4.27 -0.22
C VAL A 198 -10.20 -3.02 -0.28
N VAL A 199 -9.18 -2.92 0.61
CA VAL A 199 -8.21 -1.82 0.56
C VAL A 199 -7.40 -1.87 -0.74
N ALA A 200 -6.91 -3.06 -1.13
CA ALA A 200 -6.21 -3.24 -2.40
C ALA A 200 -7.08 -2.84 -3.60
N PHE A 201 -8.35 -3.23 -3.60
CA PHE A 201 -9.30 -2.86 -4.63
C PHE A 201 -9.55 -1.34 -4.66
N ALA A 202 -9.71 -0.71 -3.49
CA ALA A 202 -9.89 0.75 -3.39
C ALA A 202 -8.69 1.53 -3.94
N VAL A 203 -7.45 1.03 -3.74
CA VAL A 203 -6.24 1.60 -4.36
C VAL A 203 -6.37 1.57 -5.89
N MET A 204 -6.78 0.44 -6.47
CA MET A 204 -6.95 0.33 -7.93
C MET A 204 -8.04 1.23 -8.47
N CYS A 205 -9.20 1.32 -7.77
CA CYS A 205 -10.28 2.20 -8.17
C CYS A 205 -9.86 3.67 -8.15
N LEU A 206 -9.11 4.11 -7.13
CA LEU A 206 -8.64 5.49 -7.05
C LEU A 206 -7.57 5.78 -8.12
N ALA A 207 -6.65 4.86 -8.36
CA ALA A 207 -5.68 4.98 -9.46
C ALA A 207 -6.37 5.05 -10.83
N LEU A 208 -7.43 4.27 -11.05
CA LEU A 208 -8.26 4.34 -12.25
C LEU A 208 -9.00 5.68 -12.38
N ALA A 209 -9.54 6.21 -11.27
CA ALA A 209 -10.16 7.52 -11.27
C ALA A 209 -9.18 8.63 -11.68
N PHE A 210 -7.92 8.57 -11.24
CA PHE A 210 -6.88 9.51 -11.70
C PHE A 210 -6.58 9.38 -13.19
N ILE A 211 -6.57 8.17 -13.76
CA ILE A 211 -6.42 7.97 -15.21
C ILE A 211 -7.59 8.56 -15.98
N ILE A 212 -8.82 8.35 -15.53
CA ILE A 212 -10.02 8.92 -16.16
C ILE A 212 -9.98 10.46 -16.09
N ALA A 213 -9.63 11.02 -14.93
CA ALA A 213 -9.48 12.46 -14.76
C ALA A 213 -8.36 13.03 -15.66
N HIS A 214 -7.25 12.32 -15.79
CA HIS A 214 -6.15 12.68 -16.68
C HIS A 214 -6.59 12.68 -18.15
N LYS A 215 -7.29 11.63 -18.60
CA LYS A 215 -7.85 11.56 -19.96
C LYS A 215 -8.85 12.69 -20.25
N ARG A 216 -9.70 13.04 -19.28
CA ARG A 216 -10.66 14.14 -19.41
C ARG A 216 -10.00 15.52 -19.48
N SER A 217 -8.99 15.76 -18.64
CA SER A 217 -8.28 17.05 -18.60
C SER A 217 -7.40 17.28 -19.83
N ALA A 218 -6.80 16.22 -20.37
CA ALA A 218 -5.93 16.31 -21.54
C ALA A 218 -6.68 16.57 -22.86
N GLY A 219 -7.98 16.24 -22.95
CA GLY A 219 -8.78 16.52 -24.15
C GLY A 219 -8.96 18.01 -24.50
N GLN A 220 -8.39 18.91 -23.70
CA GLN A 220 -8.46 20.38 -23.85
C GLN A 220 -7.12 21.01 -24.28
N MET A 221 -6.02 20.26 -24.33
CA MET A 221 -4.67 20.79 -24.61
C MET A 221 -3.96 19.98 -25.69
N TYR A 222 -3.39 20.68 -26.68
CA TYR A 222 -2.48 20.24 -27.75
C TYR A 222 -2.39 18.72 -28.03
N TYR A 223 -2.90 18.31 -29.20
CA TYR A 223 -2.83 16.93 -29.67
C TYR A 223 -1.46 16.62 -30.26
N ASN A 224 -0.41 16.45 -29.45
CA ASN A 224 0.81 15.88 -30.02
C ASN A 224 0.60 14.38 -30.34
N ALA A 225 1.34 13.85 -31.31
CA ALA A 225 1.19 12.47 -31.76
C ALA A 225 1.38 11.45 -30.62
N THR A 226 2.32 11.70 -29.69
CA THR A 226 2.53 10.87 -28.48
C THR A 226 1.32 10.82 -27.57
N TRP A 227 0.64 11.94 -27.34
CA TRP A 227 -0.57 12.00 -26.50
C TRP A 227 -1.73 11.27 -27.17
N VAL A 228 -1.92 11.47 -28.48
CA VAL A 228 -2.94 10.78 -29.27
C VAL A 228 -2.74 9.27 -29.21
N ALA A 229 -1.56 8.79 -29.59
CA ALA A 229 -1.21 7.37 -29.51
C ALA A 229 -1.32 6.83 -28.08
N GLY A 230 -0.89 7.63 -27.10
CA GLY A 230 -0.96 7.32 -25.68
C GLY A 230 -2.39 7.05 -25.23
N PHE A 231 -3.37 7.88 -25.59
CA PHE A 231 -4.75 7.73 -25.12
C PHE A 231 -5.47 6.48 -25.62
N GLU A 232 -5.12 6.02 -26.81
CA GLU A 232 -5.65 4.78 -27.40
C GLU A 232 -5.10 3.56 -26.65
N ILE A 233 -3.81 3.57 -26.32
CA ILE A 233 -3.14 2.47 -25.62
C ILE A 233 -3.41 2.49 -24.11
N LEU A 234 -3.60 3.68 -23.52
CA LEU A 234 -3.67 3.91 -22.07
C LEU A 234 -4.69 3.01 -21.38
N THR A 235 -5.87 2.85 -21.97
CA THR A 235 -6.97 2.12 -21.33
C THR A 235 -6.67 0.62 -21.25
N GLN A 236 -6.20 0.02 -22.36
CA GLN A 236 -5.85 -1.40 -22.42
C GLN A 236 -4.67 -1.71 -21.50
N TYR A 237 -3.63 -0.87 -21.58
CA TYR A 237 -2.44 -1.01 -20.74
C TYR A 237 -2.76 -0.85 -19.25
N ALA A 238 -3.57 0.14 -18.88
CA ALA A 238 -3.99 0.37 -17.49
C ALA A 238 -4.73 -0.85 -16.92
N ILE A 239 -5.64 -1.48 -17.69
CA ILE A 239 -6.36 -2.67 -17.25
C ILE A 239 -5.39 -3.82 -16.92
N VAL A 240 -4.42 -4.08 -17.79
CA VAL A 240 -3.42 -5.14 -17.59
C VAL A 240 -2.56 -4.85 -16.35
N VAL A 241 -2.00 -3.65 -16.26
CA VAL A 241 -1.13 -3.26 -15.13
C VAL A 241 -1.89 -3.28 -13.81
N TYR A 242 -3.11 -2.74 -13.75
CA TYR A 242 -3.90 -2.72 -12.51
C TYR A 242 -4.32 -4.12 -12.07
N THR A 243 -4.68 -4.98 -13.02
CA THR A 243 -5.03 -6.37 -12.72
C THR A 243 -3.83 -7.11 -12.13
N LEU A 244 -2.65 -6.99 -12.76
CA LEU A 244 -1.43 -7.63 -12.27
C LEU A 244 -0.95 -7.03 -10.95
N ALA A 245 -1.00 -5.70 -10.79
CA ALA A 245 -0.67 -5.02 -9.53
C ALA A 245 -1.60 -5.46 -8.39
N PHE A 246 -2.90 -5.60 -8.66
CA PHE A 246 -3.87 -6.13 -7.69
C PHE A 246 -3.55 -7.57 -7.30
N ILE A 247 -3.23 -8.44 -8.27
CA ILE A 247 -2.83 -9.83 -8.01
C ILE A 247 -1.56 -9.86 -7.14
N CYS A 248 -0.53 -9.11 -7.49
CA CYS A 248 0.72 -9.02 -6.71
C CYS A 248 0.47 -8.52 -5.28
N MET A 249 -0.38 -7.50 -5.12
CA MET A 249 -0.75 -6.98 -3.80
C MET A 249 -1.55 -8.00 -2.99
N ALA A 250 -2.48 -8.73 -3.63
CA ALA A 250 -3.23 -9.81 -2.99
C ALA A 250 -2.32 -10.94 -2.50
N ILE A 251 -1.34 -11.34 -3.31
CA ILE A 251 -0.31 -12.32 -2.93
C ILE A 251 0.49 -11.78 -1.74
N GLY A 252 0.90 -10.50 -1.77
CA GLY A 252 1.58 -9.83 -0.66
C GLY A 252 0.76 -9.82 0.64
N ILE A 253 -0.55 -9.56 0.54
CA ILE A 253 -1.46 -9.60 1.70
C ILE A 253 -1.48 -10.99 2.33
N TRP A 254 -1.48 -12.04 1.50
CA TRP A 254 -1.54 -13.43 1.96
C TRP A 254 -0.21 -13.91 2.54
N SER A 255 0.92 -13.52 1.95
CA SER A 255 2.26 -13.86 2.44
C SER A 255 2.70 -13.00 3.63
N GLY A 256 2.06 -11.85 3.85
CA GLY A 256 2.47 -10.87 4.86
C GLY A 256 2.47 -11.38 6.30
N HIS A 257 1.44 -12.12 6.74
CA HIS A 257 1.44 -12.73 8.09
C HIS A 257 2.59 -13.75 8.29
N PRO A 258 2.80 -14.74 7.38
CA PRO A 258 3.98 -15.60 7.43
C PRO A 258 5.30 -14.85 7.49
N ILE A 259 5.48 -13.82 6.65
CA ILE A 259 6.70 -13.01 6.61
C ILE A 259 6.88 -12.25 7.93
N ALA A 260 5.83 -11.61 8.45
CA ALA A 260 5.87 -10.90 9.72
C ALA A 260 6.25 -11.83 10.89
N ARG A 261 5.67 -13.03 10.94
CA ARG A 261 6.04 -14.05 11.94
C ARG A 261 7.50 -14.48 11.82
N TRP A 262 7.99 -14.69 10.60
CA TRP A 262 9.38 -15.05 10.36
C TRP A 262 10.32 -13.94 10.84
N ILE A 263 10.06 -12.68 10.46
CA ILE A 263 10.86 -11.52 10.90
C ILE A 263 10.84 -11.40 12.43
N VAL A 264 9.67 -11.48 13.07
CA VAL A 264 9.55 -11.37 14.53
C VAL A 264 10.34 -12.48 15.24
N ARG A 265 10.32 -13.70 14.73
CA ARG A 265 11.08 -14.83 15.30
C ARG A 265 12.60 -14.69 15.11
N THR A 266 13.06 -14.09 14.02
CA THR A 266 14.50 -13.94 13.75
C THR A 266 15.10 -12.70 14.41
N THR A 267 14.31 -11.66 14.65
CA THR A 267 14.79 -10.37 15.16
C THR A 267 14.59 -10.17 16.66
N LEU A 268 13.57 -10.78 17.27
CA LEU A 268 13.26 -10.58 18.68
C LEU A 268 13.66 -11.78 19.55
N PRO A 269 14.21 -11.55 20.76
CA PRO A 269 14.45 -12.61 21.73
C PRO A 269 13.13 -13.22 22.23
N PRO A 270 13.13 -14.48 22.71
CA PRO A 270 11.92 -15.23 23.07
C PRO A 270 11.01 -14.53 24.11
N ASN A 271 11.61 -13.76 25.03
CA ASN A 271 10.88 -13.02 26.07
C ASN A 271 10.06 -11.83 25.55
N LEU A 272 10.31 -11.34 24.33
CA LEU A 272 9.56 -10.25 23.70
C LEU A 272 8.47 -10.74 22.73
N LEU A 273 8.32 -12.05 22.56
CA LEU A 273 7.30 -12.65 21.69
C LEU A 273 5.87 -12.63 22.27
N PRO A 274 5.61 -12.71 23.60
CA PRO A 274 4.25 -12.78 24.12
C PRO A 274 3.34 -11.59 23.72
N PRO A 275 3.80 -10.32 23.74
CA PRO A 275 3.02 -9.18 23.26
C PRO A 275 2.60 -9.28 21.78
N LEU A 276 3.37 -10.03 20.97
CA LEU A 276 3.14 -10.22 19.54
C LEU A 276 2.43 -11.54 19.22
N SER A 277 1.96 -12.27 20.25
CA SER A 277 1.23 -13.53 20.09
C SER A 277 -0.01 -13.42 19.19
N ILE A 278 -0.58 -12.21 19.04
CA ILE A 278 -1.68 -11.92 18.12
C ILE A 278 -1.39 -12.32 16.67
N LEU A 279 -0.12 -12.31 16.22
CA LEU A 279 0.29 -12.77 14.89
C LEU A 279 0.06 -14.27 14.64
N TRP A 280 -0.03 -15.07 15.72
CA TRP A 280 -0.29 -16.51 15.67
C TRP A 280 -1.76 -16.80 15.94
N THR A 281 -2.29 -16.28 17.04
CA THR A 281 -3.65 -16.60 17.49
C THR A 281 -4.71 -16.16 16.49
N ARG A 282 -4.46 -15.07 15.77
CA ARG A 282 -5.34 -14.59 14.70
C ARG A 282 -5.50 -15.58 13.54
N ASP A 283 -4.45 -16.32 13.22
CA ASP A 283 -4.47 -17.38 12.19
C ASP A 283 -4.82 -18.76 12.80
N GLY A 284 -5.25 -18.82 14.07
CA GLY A 284 -5.53 -20.07 14.78
C GLY A 284 -4.29 -20.90 15.13
N LEU A 285 -3.11 -20.29 15.07
CA LEU A 285 -1.84 -20.95 15.38
C LEU A 285 -1.48 -20.75 16.87
N THR A 286 -0.77 -21.71 17.44
CA THR A 286 -0.22 -21.59 18.79
C THR A 286 0.95 -20.61 18.80
N PRO A 287 1.01 -19.67 19.77
CA PRO A 287 2.16 -18.78 19.91
C PRO A 287 3.41 -19.58 20.29
N PRO A 288 4.62 -19.13 19.89
CA PRO A 288 5.86 -19.77 20.29
C PRO A 288 5.99 -19.75 21.82
N ARG A 289 6.32 -20.90 22.42
CA ARG A 289 6.66 -20.99 23.85
C ARG A 289 8.11 -20.50 23.98
N GLY A 290 8.30 -19.41 24.72
CA GLY A 290 9.61 -18.91 25.12
C GLY A 290 10.22 -19.77 26.22
#